data_AF-A0A8E2EY68-F1
#
_entry.id   AF-A0A8E2EY68-F1
#
_cell.length_a   1.000
_cell.length_b   1.000
_cell.length_c   1.000
_cell.angle_alpha   90.00
_cell.angle_beta   90.00
_cell.angle_gamma   90.00
#
_symmetry.space_group_name_H-M   'P 1'
#
loop_
_entity.id
_entity.type
_entity.pdbx_description
1 polymer ?
#
loop_
_entity_poly.entity_id
_entity_poly.type
_entity_poly.pdbx_seq_one_letter_code
_entity_poly.pdbx_strand_id
1 'polypeptide(L)'
;VENCPKGYPNLAAFLDSDENFTVYRRFGYLQARLLLDKQDDMRKLEEKLDEMDREDEGIQSKRLITRDLKQQEAESRRELFKAIEEKFCEYAHILTAAQTLMAFNRPATSDYQSVANYIYNKKPVVEDEQTWIYCKEDMITLRKGRAHAWLDTGIERLLSYAICIALSLVTRARRHEVLAAAAAYCAVLVVFLGNVGP
;
A
#
# COMPACT_ATOMS: atom_id res chain seq x y z
N VAL A 1 -20.33 10.53 0.33
CA VAL A 1 -20.30 9.73 -0.94
C VAL A 1 -21.40 10.14 -1.90
N GLU A 2 -22.64 10.30 -1.44
CA GLU A 2 -23.84 10.45 -2.31
C GLU A 2 -23.90 11.77 -3.10
N ASN A 3 -23.20 12.81 -2.64
CA ASN A 3 -23.13 14.11 -3.32
C ASN A 3 -22.02 14.22 -4.39
N CYS A 4 -21.22 13.16 -4.59
CA CYS A 4 -20.10 13.19 -5.53
C CYS A 4 -20.51 12.64 -6.91
N PRO A 5 -20.06 13.25 -8.02
CA PRO A 5 -20.33 12.74 -9.37
C PRO A 5 -19.87 11.28 -9.54
N LYS A 6 -20.65 10.50 -10.31
CA LYS A 6 -20.30 9.13 -10.69
C LYS A 6 -18.93 9.11 -11.38
N GLY A 7 -18.07 8.16 -11.02
CA GLY A 7 -16.70 8.09 -11.51
C GLY A 7 -15.68 7.95 -10.38
N TYR A 8 -14.44 8.32 -10.70
CA TYR A 8 -13.37 8.54 -9.72
C TYR A 8 -13.76 9.46 -8.56
N PRO A 9 -14.51 10.57 -8.73
CA PRO A 9 -14.87 11.43 -7.60
C PRO A 9 -15.66 10.68 -6.51
N ASN A 10 -16.64 9.87 -6.91
CA ASN A 10 -17.44 9.07 -5.99
C ASN A 10 -16.65 7.90 -5.37
N LEU A 11 -15.73 7.26 -6.11
CA LEU A 11 -14.82 6.26 -5.56
C LEU A 11 -13.86 6.87 -4.53
N ALA A 12 -13.25 8.01 -4.85
CA ALA A 12 -12.36 8.74 -3.94
C ALA A 12 -13.11 9.15 -2.67
N ALA A 13 -14.32 9.70 -2.80
CA ALA A 13 -15.15 10.05 -1.67
C ALA A 13 -15.52 8.84 -0.79
N PHE A 14 -15.61 7.64 -1.35
CA PHE A 14 -15.83 6.41 -0.58
C PHE A 14 -14.54 5.96 0.13
N LEU A 15 -13.41 5.92 -0.56
CA LEU A 15 -12.11 5.55 0.05
C LEU A 15 -11.69 6.49 1.19
N ASP A 16 -12.11 7.77 1.12
CA ASP A 16 -11.87 8.79 2.15
C ASP A 16 -12.96 8.84 3.24
N SER A 17 -14.08 8.13 3.05
CA SER A 17 -15.22 8.21 3.99
C SER A 17 -14.98 7.55 5.34
N ASP A 18 -14.03 6.60 5.42
CA ASP A 18 -13.65 5.90 6.64
C ASP A 18 -12.16 5.51 6.57
N GLU A 19 -11.44 5.62 7.68
CA GLU A 19 -10.02 5.22 7.77
C GLU A 19 -9.81 3.76 7.37
N ASN A 20 -10.78 2.88 7.62
CA ASN A 20 -10.73 1.47 7.25
C ASN A 20 -10.79 1.27 5.73
N PHE A 21 -11.33 2.24 4.97
CA PHE A 21 -11.43 2.16 3.51
C PHE A 21 -10.22 2.76 2.78
N THR A 22 -9.20 3.23 3.51
CA THR A 22 -7.94 3.75 2.94
C THR A 22 -7.05 2.63 2.35
N VAL A 23 -7.57 1.91 1.36
CA VAL A 23 -6.96 0.75 0.72
C VAL A 23 -6.41 1.13 -0.64
N TYR A 24 -5.13 0.84 -0.87
CA TYR A 24 -4.44 1.16 -2.11
C TYR A 24 -3.53 0.01 -2.54
N ARG A 25 -3.20 -0.02 -3.82
CA ARG A 25 -2.21 -0.95 -4.39
C ARG A 25 -0.80 -0.39 -4.19
N ARG A 26 0.15 -1.21 -3.70
CA ARG A 26 1.56 -0.80 -3.56
C ARG A 26 2.42 -1.01 -4.81
N PHE A 27 1.94 -1.78 -5.79
CA PHE A 27 2.64 -2.07 -7.05
C PHE A 27 4.00 -2.78 -6.88
N GLY A 28 4.09 -3.77 -5.98
CA GLY A 28 5.37 -4.40 -5.63
C GLY A 28 6.11 -5.04 -6.81
N TYR A 29 5.40 -5.62 -7.77
CA TYR A 29 6.00 -6.20 -8.99
C TYR A 29 6.65 -5.13 -9.89
N LEU A 30 5.96 -4.00 -10.11
CA LEU A 30 6.52 -2.92 -10.93
C LEU A 30 7.69 -2.25 -10.22
N GLN A 31 7.59 -2.04 -8.92
CA GLN A 31 8.67 -1.53 -8.08
C GLN A 31 9.93 -2.41 -8.18
N ALA A 32 9.78 -3.74 -8.11
CA ALA A 32 10.89 -4.67 -8.28
C ALA A 32 11.55 -4.56 -9.67
N ARG A 33 10.74 -4.41 -10.73
CA ARG A 33 11.28 -4.22 -12.09
C ARG A 33 12.03 -2.90 -12.24
N LEU A 34 11.53 -1.82 -11.66
CA LEU A 34 12.23 -0.53 -11.65
C LEU A 34 13.56 -0.62 -10.91
N LEU A 35 13.61 -1.32 -9.77
CA LEU A 35 14.85 -1.53 -9.03
C LEU A 35 15.86 -2.35 -9.83
N LEU A 36 15.43 -3.45 -10.47
CA LEU A 36 16.30 -4.29 -11.31
C LEU A 36 16.85 -3.52 -12.52
N ASP A 37 16.02 -2.69 -13.17
CA ASP A 37 16.44 -1.82 -14.28
C ASP A 37 17.52 -0.83 -13.83
N LYS A 38 17.32 -0.17 -12.68
CA LYS A 38 18.32 0.74 -12.10
C LYS A 38 19.59 0.04 -11.63
N GLN A 39 19.51 -1.19 -11.15
CA GLN A 39 20.69 -1.99 -10.82
C GLN A 39 21.54 -2.28 -12.06
N ASP A 40 20.91 -2.56 -13.20
CA ASP A 40 21.65 -2.78 -14.45
C ASP A 40 22.32 -1.49 -14.96
N ASP A 41 21.67 -0.33 -14.82
CA ASP A 41 22.29 0.97 -15.09
C ASP A 41 23.53 1.20 -14.22
N MET A 42 23.43 0.92 -12.92
CA MET A 42 24.56 1.05 -11.99
C MET A 42 25.71 0.10 -12.34
N ARG A 43 25.41 -1.16 -12.68
CA ARG A 43 26.41 -2.16 -13.13
C ARG A 43 27.21 -1.65 -14.33
N LYS A 44 26.55 -1.09 -15.35
CA LYS A 44 27.25 -0.56 -16.55
C LYS A 44 28.19 0.59 -16.21
N LEU A 45 27.81 1.45 -15.26
CA LEU A 45 28.66 2.57 -14.81
C LEU A 45 29.84 2.08 -13.97
N GLU A 46 29.62 1.07 -13.13
CA GLU A 46 30.68 0.37 -12.39
C GLU A 46 31.69 -0.27 -13.34
N GLU A 47 31.22 -1.05 -14.32
CA GLU A 47 32.07 -1.66 -15.36
C GLU A 47 32.91 -0.62 -16.11
N LYS A 48 32.31 0.53 -16.45
CA LYS A 48 33.01 1.63 -17.13
C LYS A 48 34.06 2.29 -16.23
N LEU A 49 33.78 2.45 -14.93
CA LEU A 49 34.74 3.00 -13.99
C LEU A 49 35.94 2.05 -13.82
N ASP A 50 35.67 0.75 -13.70
CA ASP A 50 36.70 -0.29 -13.61
C ASP A 50 37.58 -0.34 -14.86
N GLU A 51 37.00 -0.13 -16.05
CA GLU A 51 37.76 -0.02 -17.31
C GLU A 51 38.73 1.18 -17.27
N MET A 52 38.25 2.36 -16.89
CA MET A 52 39.09 3.56 -16.75
C MET A 52 40.21 3.38 -15.71
N ASP A 53 39.93 2.67 -14.61
CA ASP A 53 40.92 2.42 -13.57
C ASP A 53 41.99 1.42 -14.05
N ARG A 54 41.60 0.39 -14.81
CA ARG A 54 42.53 -0.57 -15.44
C ARG A 54 43.42 0.08 -16.50
N GLU A 55 42.87 0.99 -17.29
CA GLU A 55 43.63 1.77 -18.28
C GLU A 55 44.69 2.64 -17.61
N ASP A 56 44.34 3.33 -16.52
CA ASP A 56 45.27 4.17 -15.78
C ASP A 56 46.36 3.36 -15.05
N GLU A 57 46.04 2.15 -14.59
CA GLU A 57 47.00 1.22 -13.97
C GLU A 57 48.08 0.81 -14.98
N GLY A 58 47.68 0.45 -16.21
CA GLY A 58 48.58 0.01 -17.27
C GLY A 58 49.60 1.06 -17.73
N ILE A 59 49.34 2.34 -17.46
CA ILE A 59 50.16 3.48 -17.93
C ILE A 59 51.00 4.09 -16.78
N GLN A 60 50.93 3.55 -15.55
CA GLN A 60 51.52 4.17 -14.35
C GLN A 60 51.07 5.64 -14.19
N SER A 61 49.79 5.88 -14.42
CA SER A 61 49.16 7.20 -14.39
C SER A 61 49.04 7.72 -12.95
N LYS A 62 49.33 9.01 -12.72
CA LYS A 62 49.04 9.66 -11.41
C LYS A 62 47.53 9.78 -11.13
N ARG A 63 46.67 9.52 -12.12
CA ARG A 63 45.23 9.73 -12.04
C ARG A 63 44.51 8.81 -11.03
N LEU A 64 45.12 7.68 -10.66
CA LEU A 64 44.62 6.80 -9.60
C LEU A 64 44.91 7.33 -8.19
N ILE A 65 46.00 8.08 -8.03
CA ILE A 65 46.54 8.45 -6.71
C ILE A 65 46.28 9.91 -6.31
N THR A 66 45.84 10.77 -7.25
CA THR A 66 45.46 12.15 -6.95
C THR A 66 44.22 12.57 -7.73
N ARG A 67 43.42 13.46 -7.12
CA ARG A 67 42.29 14.15 -7.76
C ARG A 67 42.66 15.57 -8.21
N ASP A 68 43.86 16.05 -7.87
CA ASP A 68 44.41 17.34 -8.29
C ASP A 68 45.02 17.26 -9.70
N LEU A 69 44.20 16.85 -10.65
CA LEU A 69 44.57 16.70 -12.06
C LEU A 69 44.22 17.98 -12.84
N LYS A 70 44.88 18.17 -13.99
CA LYS A 70 44.48 19.20 -14.95
C LYS A 70 43.07 18.90 -15.44
N GLN A 71 42.30 19.95 -15.77
CA GLN A 71 40.91 19.83 -16.22
C GLN A 71 40.74 18.77 -17.32
N GLN A 72 41.57 18.81 -18.36
CA GLN A 72 41.51 17.87 -19.50
C GLN A 72 41.76 16.41 -19.10
N GLU A 73 42.58 16.17 -18.08
CA GLU A 73 42.89 14.82 -17.61
C GLU A 73 41.80 14.28 -16.65
N ALA A 74 41.04 15.17 -16.03
CA ALA A 74 39.99 14.84 -15.06
C ALA A 74 38.59 14.78 -15.67
N GLU A 75 38.38 15.41 -16.83
CA GLU A 75 37.06 15.68 -17.41
C GLU A 75 36.21 14.42 -17.57
N SER A 76 36.72 13.40 -18.28
CA SER A 76 35.99 12.15 -18.50
C SER A 76 35.60 11.42 -17.21
N ARG A 77 36.51 11.37 -16.23
CA ARG A 77 36.25 10.74 -14.93
C ARG A 77 35.23 11.55 -14.14
N ARG A 78 35.32 12.88 -14.14
CA ARG A 78 34.34 13.76 -13.47
C ARG A 78 32.94 13.62 -14.08
N GLU A 79 32.84 13.54 -15.40
CA GLU A 79 31.58 13.28 -16.09
C GLU A 79 30.98 11.92 -15.70
N LEU A 80 31.82 10.88 -15.63
CA LEU A 80 31.37 9.56 -15.18
C LEU A 80 30.87 9.58 -13.73
N PHE A 81 31.62 10.21 -12.82
CA PHE A 81 31.19 10.35 -11.42
C PHE A 81 29.90 11.14 -11.27
N LYS A 82 29.71 12.19 -12.08
CA LYS A 82 28.44 12.93 -12.11
C LYS A 82 27.28 12.03 -12.54
N ALA A 83 27.47 11.22 -13.59
CA ALA A 83 26.45 10.27 -14.03
C ALA A 83 26.16 9.18 -12.97
N ILE A 84 27.20 8.69 -12.28
CA ILE A 84 27.06 7.74 -11.17
C ILE A 84 26.26 8.36 -10.03
N GLU A 85 26.58 9.59 -9.62
CA GLU A 85 25.86 10.30 -8.56
C GLU A 85 24.38 10.47 -8.91
N GLU A 86 24.07 10.95 -10.12
CA GLU A 86 22.70 11.11 -10.61
C GLU A 86 21.92 9.78 -10.58
N LYS A 87 22.49 8.70 -11.14
CA LYS A 87 21.84 7.39 -11.19
C LYS A 87 21.72 6.73 -9.82
N PHE A 88 22.71 6.91 -8.96
CA PHE A 88 22.66 6.41 -7.59
C PHE A 88 21.57 7.12 -6.79
N CYS A 89 21.41 8.43 -6.94
CA CYS A 89 20.32 9.18 -6.31
C CYS A 89 18.94 8.70 -6.80
N GLU A 90 18.76 8.46 -8.10
CA GLU A 90 17.53 7.88 -8.65
C GLU A 90 17.23 6.50 -8.04
N TYR A 91 18.23 5.63 -7.98
CA TYR A 91 18.11 4.29 -7.40
C TYR A 91 17.76 4.33 -5.91
N ALA A 92 18.49 5.13 -5.13
CA ALA A 92 18.28 5.29 -3.69
C ALA A 92 16.89 5.86 -3.36
N HIS A 93 16.38 6.78 -4.18
CA HIS A 93 15.03 7.32 -4.03
C HIS A 93 13.97 6.21 -4.16
N ILE A 94 14.05 5.38 -5.21
CA ILE A 94 13.11 4.28 -5.42
C ILE A 94 13.24 3.24 -4.30
N LEU A 95 14.46 2.94 -3.85
CA LEU A 95 14.72 1.98 -2.79
C LEU A 95 14.16 2.44 -1.43
N THR A 96 14.24 3.74 -1.15
CA THR A 96 13.65 4.34 0.07
C THR A 96 12.12 4.35 0.01
N ALA A 97 11.55 4.71 -1.15
CA ALA A 97 10.11 4.63 -1.36
C ALA A 97 9.60 3.18 -1.24
N ALA A 98 10.35 2.23 -1.81
CA ALA A 98 10.12 0.81 -1.71
C ALA A 98 10.08 0.31 -0.25
N GLN A 99 11.08 0.69 0.54
CA GLN A 99 11.15 0.34 1.96
C GLN A 99 9.95 0.91 2.73
N THR A 100 9.59 2.16 2.45
CA THR A 100 8.42 2.82 3.06
C THR A 100 7.13 2.09 2.70
N LEU A 101 6.96 1.70 1.43
CA LEU A 101 5.79 0.98 0.96
C LEU A 101 5.67 -0.42 1.58
N MET A 102 6.80 -1.10 1.78
CA MET A 102 6.86 -2.41 2.45
C MET A 102 6.49 -2.36 3.94
N ALA A 103 6.65 -1.20 4.58
CA ALA A 103 6.31 -1.02 5.98
C ALA A 103 4.81 -0.74 6.22
N PHE A 104 4.01 -0.47 5.18
CA PHE A 104 2.56 -0.37 5.33
C PHE A 104 1.94 -1.72 5.68
N ASN A 105 0.87 -1.66 6.48
CA ASN A 105 0.13 -2.86 6.83
C ASN A 105 -0.75 -3.31 5.67
N ARG A 106 -1.06 -4.59 5.64
CA ARG A 106 -2.15 -5.10 4.80
C ARG A 106 -3.49 -4.70 5.42
N PRO A 107 -4.52 -4.38 4.61
CA PRO A 107 -5.86 -4.11 5.13
C PRO A 107 -6.43 -5.35 5.82
N ALA A 108 -7.31 -5.17 6.80
CA ALA A 108 -8.07 -6.28 7.36
C ALA A 108 -8.93 -6.91 6.26
N THR A 109 -9.24 -8.20 6.39
CA THR A 109 -10.02 -8.91 5.36
C THR A 109 -11.42 -8.34 5.21
N SER A 110 -12.04 -7.92 6.32
CA SER A 110 -13.33 -7.22 6.34
C SER A 110 -13.30 -5.93 5.54
N ASP A 111 -12.28 -5.10 5.78
CA ASP A 111 -12.17 -3.76 5.22
C ASP A 111 -11.94 -3.84 3.71
N TYR A 112 -11.03 -4.72 3.30
CA TYR A 112 -10.82 -5.08 1.90
C TYR A 112 -12.12 -5.53 1.22
N GLN A 113 -12.90 -6.40 1.88
CA GLN A 113 -14.18 -6.88 1.35
C GLN A 113 -15.21 -5.76 1.22
N SER A 114 -15.29 -4.84 2.18
CA SER A 114 -16.17 -3.67 2.08
C SER A 114 -15.84 -2.82 0.85
N VAL A 115 -14.55 -2.57 0.60
CA VAL A 115 -14.10 -1.82 -0.58
C VAL A 115 -14.37 -2.59 -1.88
N ALA A 116 -14.04 -3.88 -1.92
CA ALA A 116 -14.28 -4.72 -3.09
C ALA A 116 -15.78 -4.84 -3.43
N ASN A 117 -16.63 -5.00 -2.42
CA ASN A 117 -18.08 -5.03 -2.58
C ASN A 117 -18.61 -3.69 -3.07
N TYR A 118 -18.11 -2.58 -2.54
CA TYR A 118 -18.48 -1.25 -3.02
C TYR A 118 -18.17 -1.08 -4.51
N ILE A 119 -16.94 -1.39 -4.91
CA ILE A 119 -16.49 -1.30 -6.31
C ILE A 119 -17.34 -2.21 -7.20
N TYR A 120 -17.56 -3.47 -6.81
CA TYR A 120 -18.37 -4.43 -7.56
C TYR A 120 -19.83 -3.99 -7.73
N ASN A 121 -20.45 -3.50 -6.65
CA ASN A 121 -21.88 -3.15 -6.65
C ASN A 121 -22.15 -1.79 -7.31
N LYS A 122 -21.33 -0.77 -7.02
CA LYS A 122 -21.54 0.58 -7.53
C LYS A 122 -20.92 0.80 -8.90
N LYS A 123 -19.94 -0.01 -9.29
CA LYS A 123 -19.17 0.10 -10.54
C LYS A 123 -18.78 1.56 -10.83
N PRO A 124 -18.05 2.21 -9.91
CA PRO A 124 -17.75 3.64 -10.02
C PRO A 124 -16.77 3.93 -11.17
N VAL A 125 -15.94 2.96 -11.57
CA VAL A 125 -14.97 3.06 -12.67
C VAL A 125 -15.18 1.92 -13.67
N VAL A 126 -14.58 2.01 -14.86
CA VAL A 126 -14.66 0.97 -15.90
C VAL A 126 -13.99 -0.33 -15.47
N GLU A 127 -14.35 -1.45 -16.10
CA GLU A 127 -13.93 -2.79 -15.68
C GLU A 127 -12.41 -2.95 -15.61
N ASP A 128 -11.68 -2.49 -16.63
CA ASP A 128 -10.22 -2.54 -16.68
C ASP A 128 -9.59 -1.77 -15.52
N GLU A 129 -10.18 -0.62 -15.14
CA GLU A 129 -9.67 0.27 -14.11
C GLU A 129 -10.02 -0.17 -12.69
N GLN A 130 -10.99 -1.05 -12.48
CA GLN A 130 -11.26 -1.63 -11.15
C GLN A 130 -10.43 -2.88 -10.85
N THR A 131 -9.76 -3.47 -11.86
CA THR A 131 -9.05 -4.77 -11.71
C THR A 131 -8.02 -4.80 -10.59
N TRP A 132 -7.45 -3.64 -10.22
CA TRP A 132 -6.46 -3.53 -9.15
C TRP A 132 -6.98 -4.07 -7.81
N ILE A 133 -8.28 -4.00 -7.52
CA ILE A 133 -8.85 -4.47 -6.25
C ILE A 133 -8.73 -6.00 -6.12
N TYR A 134 -8.56 -6.73 -7.22
CA TYR A 134 -8.39 -8.18 -7.19
C TYR A 134 -6.95 -8.62 -6.88
N CYS A 135 -5.98 -7.70 -6.91
CA CYS A 135 -4.60 -7.96 -6.52
C CYS A 135 -4.42 -7.99 -4.99
N LYS A 136 -5.13 -8.89 -4.28
CA LYS A 136 -5.21 -8.91 -2.80
C LYS A 136 -3.85 -8.84 -2.10
N GLU A 137 -2.86 -9.56 -2.62
CA GLU A 137 -1.51 -9.57 -2.04
C GLU A 137 -0.80 -8.22 -2.15
N ASP A 138 -1.17 -7.39 -3.12
CA ASP A 138 -0.58 -6.09 -3.41
C ASP A 138 -1.31 -4.92 -2.72
N MET A 139 -2.35 -5.21 -1.93
CA MET A 139 -3.11 -4.20 -1.19
C MET A 139 -2.40 -3.80 0.11
N ILE A 140 -2.40 -2.51 0.39
CA ILE A 140 -1.90 -1.88 1.61
C ILE A 140 -2.96 -0.93 2.17
N THR A 141 -2.87 -0.63 3.46
CA THR A 141 -3.67 0.41 4.10
C THR A 141 -2.77 1.54 4.60
N LEU A 142 -3.24 2.78 4.47
CA LEU A 142 -2.56 3.96 5.01
C LEU A 142 -2.73 4.09 6.53
N ARG A 143 -3.64 3.30 7.12
CA ARG A 143 -3.83 3.24 8.56
C ARG A 143 -2.51 2.81 9.23
N LYS A 144 -2.01 3.67 10.13
CA LYS A 144 -0.93 3.27 11.04
C LYS A 144 -1.40 2.04 11.80
N GLY A 145 -0.66 0.94 11.67
CA GLY A 145 -1.05 -0.32 12.28
C GLY A 145 -1.23 -0.12 13.77
N ARG A 146 -2.45 -0.33 14.28
CA ARG A 146 -2.60 -0.71 15.67
C ARG A 146 -1.94 -2.08 15.76
N ALA A 147 -0.84 -2.20 16.51
CA ALA A 147 -0.15 -3.46 16.80
C ALA A 147 -1.08 -4.58 17.36
N HIS A 148 -2.34 -4.22 17.63
CA HIS A 148 -3.38 -5.04 18.22
C HIS A 148 -4.63 -5.21 17.35
N ALA A 149 -4.64 -4.85 16.05
CA ALA A 149 -5.85 -5.00 15.23
C ALA A 149 -6.37 -6.46 15.14
N TRP A 150 -5.45 -7.44 15.20
CA TRP A 150 -5.81 -8.86 15.34
C TRP A 150 -6.44 -9.16 16.72
N LEU A 151 -5.99 -8.47 17.79
CA LEU A 151 -6.60 -8.55 19.11
C LEU A 151 -7.96 -7.87 19.11
N ASP A 152 -8.14 -6.71 18.47
CA ASP A 152 -9.44 -6.03 18.41
C ASP A 152 -10.49 -6.91 17.73
N THR A 153 -10.15 -7.52 16.58
CA THR A 153 -11.06 -8.45 15.88
C THR A 153 -11.32 -9.73 16.70
N GLY A 154 -10.28 -10.23 17.38
CA GLY A 154 -10.39 -11.41 18.26
C GLY A 154 -11.24 -11.13 19.50
N ILE A 155 -11.05 -9.97 20.13
CA ILE A 155 -11.78 -9.48 21.29
C ILE A 155 -13.22 -9.20 20.91
N GLU A 156 -13.50 -8.57 19.77
CA GLU A 156 -14.86 -8.32 19.29
C GLU A 156 -15.63 -9.64 19.10
N ARG A 157 -15.00 -10.64 18.49
CA ARG A 157 -15.61 -11.98 18.37
C ARG A 157 -15.79 -12.65 19.72
N LEU A 158 -14.78 -12.61 20.60
CA LEU A 158 -14.87 -13.18 21.94
C LEU A 158 -15.95 -12.51 22.78
N LEU A 159 -16.07 -11.17 22.73
CA LEU A 159 -17.11 -10.40 23.40
C LEU A 159 -18.49 -10.73 22.83
N SER A 160 -18.62 -10.83 21.50
CA SER A 160 -19.88 -11.21 20.87
C SER A 160 -20.32 -12.62 21.29
N TYR A 161 -19.40 -13.59 21.28
CA TYR A 161 -19.66 -14.94 21.75
C TYR A 161 -19.98 -14.97 23.26
N ALA A 162 -19.23 -14.24 24.08
CA ALA A 162 -19.45 -14.17 25.52
C ALA A 162 -20.80 -13.53 25.86
N ILE A 163 -21.21 -12.49 25.13
CA ILE A 163 -22.52 -11.85 25.27
C ILE A 163 -23.64 -12.82 24.84
N CYS A 164 -23.48 -13.52 23.71
CA CYS A 164 -24.45 -14.54 23.27
C CYS A 164 -24.59 -15.67 24.30
N ILE A 165 -23.48 -16.15 24.86
CA ILE A 165 -23.46 -17.19 25.90
C ILE A 165 -24.11 -16.66 27.19
N ALA A 166 -23.73 -15.46 27.65
CA ALA A 166 -24.31 -14.85 28.84
C ALA A 166 -25.81 -14.63 28.69
N LEU A 167 -26.29 -14.13 27.55
CA LEU A 167 -27.71 -14.04 27.25
C LEU A 167 -28.38 -15.42 27.28
N SER A 168 -27.77 -16.45 26.69
CA SER A 168 -28.34 -17.81 26.70
C SER A 168 -28.41 -18.48 28.08
N LEU A 169 -27.54 -18.07 29.01
CA LEU A 169 -27.46 -18.63 30.37
C LEU A 169 -28.27 -17.82 31.39
N VAL A 170 -28.27 -16.49 31.28
CA VAL A 170 -28.99 -15.57 32.18
C VAL A 170 -30.45 -15.42 31.76
N THR A 171 -30.74 -15.50 30.47
CA THR A 171 -32.12 -15.50 29.97
C THR A 171 -32.53 -16.93 29.64
N ARG A 172 -33.53 -17.44 30.35
CA ARG A 172 -34.23 -18.68 29.99
C ARG A 172 -35.22 -18.39 28.85
N ALA A 173 -34.75 -17.69 27.82
CA ALA A 173 -35.58 -17.11 26.80
C ALA A 173 -36.10 -18.20 25.87
N ARG A 174 -37.42 -18.31 25.75
CA ARG A 174 -38.04 -19.28 24.84
C ARG A 174 -37.72 -18.84 23.41
N ARG A 175 -37.63 -19.77 22.45
CA ARG A 175 -37.21 -19.49 21.05
C ARG A 175 -37.96 -18.31 20.41
N HIS A 176 -39.22 -18.06 20.79
CA HIS A 176 -40.00 -16.93 20.28
C HIS A 176 -39.60 -15.56 20.87
N GLU A 177 -39.04 -15.50 22.07
CA GLU A 177 -38.60 -14.25 22.70
C GLU A 177 -37.29 -13.75 22.07
N VAL A 178 -36.37 -14.65 21.73
CA VAL A 178 -35.14 -14.32 21.00
C VAL A 178 -35.47 -13.85 19.58
N LEU A 179 -36.42 -14.51 18.90
CA LEU A 179 -36.90 -14.08 17.59
C LEU A 179 -37.61 -12.73 17.64
N ALA A 180 -38.40 -12.47 18.69
CA ALA A 180 -39.04 -11.17 18.90
C ALA A 180 -38.03 -10.06 19.17
N ALA A 181 -37.01 -10.31 19.99
CA ALA A 181 -35.94 -9.35 20.26
C ALA A 181 -35.09 -9.06 19.01
N ALA A 182 -34.75 -10.10 18.24
CA ALA A 182 -34.03 -9.94 16.98
C ALA A 182 -34.87 -9.18 15.94
N ALA A 183 -36.16 -9.51 15.82
CA ALA A 183 -37.09 -8.78 14.93
C ALA A 183 -37.27 -7.32 15.36
N ALA A 184 -37.37 -7.04 16.67
CA ALA A 184 -37.44 -5.69 17.20
C ALA A 184 -36.14 -4.91 16.92
N TYR A 185 -34.97 -5.52 17.12
CA TYR A 185 -33.69 -4.91 16.79
C TYR A 185 -33.57 -4.62 15.29
N CYS A 186 -33.92 -5.58 14.41
CA CYS A 186 -33.96 -5.36 12.97
C CYS A 186 -34.96 -4.27 12.56
N ALA A 187 -36.14 -4.21 13.18
CA ALA A 187 -37.12 -3.16 12.91
C ALA A 187 -36.59 -1.77 13.31
N VAL A 188 -35.93 -1.66 14.47
CA VAL A 188 -35.27 -0.43 14.91
C VAL A 188 -34.15 -0.05 13.94
N LEU A 189 -33.30 -1.00 13.54
CA LEU A 189 -32.23 -0.77 12.56
C LEU A 189 -32.76 -0.31 11.21
N VAL A 190 -33.84 -0.92 10.69
CA VAL A 190 -34.46 -0.55 9.43
C VAL A 190 -35.13 0.82 9.52
N VAL A 191 -35.70 1.20 10.67
CA VAL A 191 -36.21 2.55 10.89
C VAL A 191 -35.08 3.57 10.98
N PHE A 192 -33.99 3.27 11.70
CA PHE A 192 -32.85 4.18 11.78
C PHE A 192 -32.12 4.32 10.44
N LEU A 193 -31.88 3.22 9.72
CA LEU A 193 -31.24 3.23 8.40
C LEU A 193 -32.17 3.74 7.29
N GLY A 194 -33.48 3.52 7.39
CA GLY A 194 -34.49 4.00 6.44
C GLY A 194 -34.90 5.45 6.65
N ASN A 195 -34.62 6.02 7.82
CA ASN A 195 -34.80 7.45 8.12
C ASN A 195 -33.50 8.25 7.96
N VAL A 196 -32.43 7.60 7.49
CA VAL A 196 -31.30 8.28 6.84
C VAL A 196 -31.61 8.37 5.35
N GLY A 197 -32.20 9.48 4.92
CA GLY A 197 -32.20 9.84 3.52
C GLY A 197 -32.76 11.24 3.27
N PRO A 198 -32.26 11.99 2.28
CA PRO A 198 -30.92 11.97 1.67
C PRO A 198 -29.89 12.83 2.43
#